data_AF-A0A7V7B3F2-F1
#
_entry.id   AF-A0A7V7B3F2-F1
#
_cell.length_a   1.000
_cell.length_b   1.000
_cell.length_c   1.000
_cell.angle_alpha   90.00
_cell.angle_beta   90.00
_cell.angle_gamma   90.00
#
_symmetry.space_group_name_H-M   'P 1'
#
loop_
_entity.id
_entity.type
_entity.pdbx_description
1 polymer ?
#
loop_
_entity_poly.entity_id
_entity_poly.type
_entity_poly.pdbx_seq_one_letter_code
_entity_poly.pdbx_strand_id
1 'polypeptide(L)' 'TSLFDPGWETDFSGMGLDGVCQPHYRDIYGCYGDCWWAAQLPDGLTNYQSWADECPVAANDWRKLKYVKPY' A
#
# COMPACT_ATOMS: atom_id res chain seq x y z
N THR A 1 -2.72 -3.41 9.80
CA THR A 1 -4.15 -3.10 9.77
C THR A 1 -4.91 -4.27 10.38
N SER A 2 -6.05 -3.98 11.00
CA SER A 2 -7.03 -5.00 11.42
C SER A 2 -8.28 -4.99 10.52
N LEU A 3 -8.23 -4.26 9.40
CA LEU A 3 -9.26 -4.21 8.36
C LEU A 3 -8.76 -5.02 7.16
N PHE A 4 -9.51 -6.05 6.75
CA PHE A 4 -9.06 -7.06 5.80
C PHE A 4 -9.88 -7.05 4.51
N ASP A 5 -9.32 -6.40 3.48
CA ASP A 5 -9.93 -6.33 2.14
C ASP A 5 -8.84 -6.33 1.03
N PRO A 6 -8.03 -7.39 0.87
CA PRO A 6 -7.95 -8.62 1.65
C PRO A 6 -7.02 -8.52 2.88
N GLY A 7 -6.27 -7.43 3.02
CA GLY A 7 -5.33 -7.15 4.12
C GLY A 7 -3.99 -6.60 3.63
N TRP A 8 -3.19 -6.02 4.53
CA TRP A 8 -1.88 -5.42 4.20
C TRP A 8 -0.71 -6.17 4.84
N GLU A 9 -0.69 -6.34 6.15
CA GLU A 9 0.35 -7.08 6.88
C GLU A 9 0.03 -8.58 7.03
N THR A 10 -1.24 -8.93 6.99
CA THR A 10 -1.78 -10.30 7.03
C THR A 10 -3.12 -10.30 6.31
N ASP A 11 -3.52 -11.44 5.77
CA ASP A 11 -4.84 -11.61 5.16
C ASP A 11 -5.94 -11.86 6.21
N PHE A 12 -7.20 -11.96 5.74
CA PHE A 12 -8.37 -12.21 6.58
C PHE A 12 -8.31 -13.51 7.40
N SER A 13 -7.42 -14.46 7.07
CA SER A 13 -7.21 -15.67 7.91
C SER A 13 -6.50 -15.34 9.23
N GLY A 14 -5.94 -14.13 9.35
CA GLY A 14 -5.32 -13.60 10.56
C GLY A 14 -3.85 -13.98 10.73
N MET A 15 -3.35 -14.97 9.97
CA MET A 15 -1.94 -15.41 10.05
C MET A 15 -1.31 -15.68 8.68
N GLY A 16 -2.09 -15.64 7.60
CA GLY A 16 -1.65 -15.93 6.24
C GLY A 16 -1.25 -14.69 5.44
N LEU A 17 -0.53 -14.92 4.35
CA LEU A 17 -0.27 -13.92 3.31
C LEU A 17 -0.81 -14.36 1.95
N ASP A 18 -1.48 -15.51 1.88
CA ASP A 18 -1.94 -16.08 0.62
C ASP A 18 -3.12 -15.28 0.06
N GLY A 19 -3.89 -14.63 0.94
CA GLY A 19 -4.97 -13.73 0.57
C GLY A 19 -4.52 -12.32 0.20
N VAL A 20 -3.33 -11.87 0.62
CA VAL A 20 -2.81 -10.56 0.23
C VAL A 20 -2.26 -10.60 -1.20
N CYS A 21 -2.22 -9.46 -1.88
CA CYS A 21 -1.78 -9.42 -3.28
C CYS A 21 -0.36 -9.98 -3.47
N GLN A 22 -0.23 -10.85 -4.49
CA GLN A 22 1.02 -11.48 -4.88
C GLN A 22 1.43 -11.04 -6.30
N PRO A 23 2.58 -10.38 -6.48
CA PRO A 23 3.43 -9.80 -5.45
C PRO A 23 2.82 -8.53 -4.85
N HIS A 24 3.22 -8.19 -3.62
CA HIS A 24 2.62 -7.12 -2.82
C HIS A 24 2.57 -5.75 -3.50
N TYR A 25 3.56 -5.44 -4.35
CA TYR A 25 3.59 -4.16 -5.07
C TYR A 25 2.41 -3.94 -6.04
N ARG A 26 1.67 -5.00 -6.39
CA ARG A 26 0.49 -4.93 -7.25
C ARG A 26 -0.68 -4.19 -6.59
N ASP A 27 -0.67 -4.09 -5.26
CA ASP A 27 -1.74 -3.46 -4.48
C ASP A 27 -1.42 -2.03 -4.05
N ILE A 28 -0.13 -1.64 -4.08
CA ILE A 28 0.35 -0.34 -3.58
C ILE A 28 -0.51 0.82 -4.08
N TYR A 29 -0.81 0.90 -5.38
CA TYR A 29 -1.56 2.05 -5.91
C TYR A 29 -3.07 1.98 -5.66
N GLY A 30 -3.64 0.78 -5.50
CA GLY A 30 -5.03 0.65 -5.08
C GLY A 30 -5.21 1.17 -3.66
N CYS A 31 -4.35 0.72 -2.75
CA CYS A 31 -4.38 1.16 -1.36
C CYS A 31 -4.01 2.64 -1.19
N TYR A 32 -3.05 3.13 -1.98
CA TYR A 32 -2.59 4.52 -1.96
C TYR A 32 -3.65 5.48 -2.50
N GLY A 33 -4.22 5.17 -3.67
CA GLY A 33 -5.14 6.05 -4.38
C GLY A 33 -6.44 6.31 -3.61
N ASP A 34 -6.94 5.29 -2.90
CA ASP A 34 -8.20 5.35 -2.15
C ASP A 34 -8.00 5.49 -0.63
N CYS A 35 -6.76 5.68 -0.17
CA CYS A 35 -6.40 5.81 1.25
C CYS A 35 -6.86 4.65 2.13
N TRP A 36 -6.84 3.44 1.58
CA TRP A 36 -7.46 2.26 2.20
C TRP A 36 -6.81 1.86 3.54
N TRP A 37 -5.48 1.91 3.60
CA TRP A 37 -4.69 1.64 4.80
C TRP A 37 -3.72 2.78 5.09
N ALA A 38 -4.25 3.99 5.27
CA ALA A 38 -3.49 5.22 5.45
C ALA A 38 -2.53 5.24 6.67
N ALA A 39 -2.68 4.31 7.62
CA ALA A 39 -1.74 4.14 8.73
C ALA A 39 -0.48 3.37 8.33
N GLN A 40 -0.55 2.54 7.29
CA GLN A 40 0.52 1.68 6.78
C GLN A 40 1.20 2.28 5.56
N LEU A 41 0.40 2.90 4.70
CA LEU A 41 0.81 3.42 3.41
C LEU A 41 0.47 4.91 3.34
N PRO A 42 1.28 5.75 2.68
CA PRO A 42 0.91 7.14 2.44
C PRO A 42 -0.44 7.23 1.74
N ASP A 43 -1.25 8.17 2.19
CA ASP A 43 -2.55 8.49 1.62
C ASP A 43 -2.35 9.34 0.35
N GLY A 44 -2.75 8.82 -0.81
CA GLY A 44 -2.64 9.50 -2.10
C GLY A 44 -3.81 10.41 -2.45
N LEU A 45 -4.92 10.35 -1.69
CA LEU A 45 -6.14 11.10 -1.98
C LEU A 45 -6.09 12.52 -1.39
N THR A 46 -5.53 12.68 -0.20
CA THR A 46 -5.62 13.91 0.60
C THR A 46 -4.27 14.46 1.07
N ASN A 47 -3.34 13.63 1.54
CA ASN A 47 -2.13 14.10 2.23
C ASN A 47 -0.84 13.99 1.40
N TYR A 48 -0.70 12.96 0.57
CA TYR A 48 0.56 12.61 -0.11
C TYR A 48 0.38 12.33 -1.61
N GLN A 49 -0.40 13.15 -2.31
CA GLN A 49 -0.79 12.99 -3.72
C GLN A 49 0.36 12.77 -4.72
N SER A 50 1.57 13.26 -4.43
CA SER A 50 2.75 13.14 -5.30
C SER A 50 3.74 12.05 -4.87
N TRP A 51 3.43 11.26 -3.83
CA TRP A 51 4.36 10.27 -3.28
C TRP A 51 4.80 9.20 -4.28
N ALA A 52 3.91 8.85 -5.21
CA ALA A 52 4.14 7.82 -6.22
C ALA A 52 4.69 8.36 -7.57
N ASP A 53 4.86 9.68 -7.75
CA ASP A 53 5.14 10.28 -9.06
C ASP A 53 6.45 9.78 -9.70
N GLU A 54 7.49 9.56 -8.89
CA GLU A 54 8.77 9.02 -9.37
C GLU A 54 8.74 7.51 -9.68
N CYS A 55 7.64 6.84 -9.30
CA CYS A 55 7.40 5.41 -9.43
C CYS A 55 6.11 5.18 -10.23
N PRO A 56 6.09 5.35 -11.56
CA PRO A 56 4.90 5.09 -12.37
C PRO A 56 4.62 3.59 -12.54
N VAL A 57 5.64 2.73 -12.38
CA VAL A 57 5.54 1.28 -12.53
C VAL A 57 6.14 0.59 -11.31
N ALA A 58 5.31 0.29 -10.31
CA ALA A 58 5.75 -0.36 -9.07
C ALA A 58 6.57 -1.65 -9.30
N ALA A 59 6.25 -2.42 -10.34
CA ALA A 59 6.99 -3.65 -10.68
C ALA A 59 8.50 -3.39 -10.91
N ASN A 60 8.87 -2.23 -11.44
CA ASN A 60 10.24 -1.87 -11.78
C ASN A 60 10.83 -0.88 -10.77
N ASP A 61 10.02 0.06 -10.29
CA ASP A 61 10.47 1.28 -9.65
C ASP A 61 10.18 1.33 -8.14
N TRP A 62 9.63 0.27 -7.52
CA TRP A 62 9.18 0.28 -6.12
C TRP A 62 10.23 0.80 -5.10
N ARG A 63 11.52 0.68 -5.41
CA ARG A 63 12.62 1.20 -4.56
C ARG A 63 12.68 2.72 -4.46
N LYS A 64 12.01 3.43 -5.37
CA LYS A 64 11.91 4.89 -5.34
C LYS A 64 10.92 5.39 -4.30
N LEU A 65 9.93 4.56 -3.94
CA LEU A 65 8.96 4.86 -2.89
C LEU A 65 9.67 5.11 -1.56
N LYS A 66 9.34 6.22 -0.90
CA LYS A 66 10.00 6.65 0.34
C LYS A 66 9.12 6.39 1.54
N TYR A 67 9.74 6.08 2.68
CA TYR A 67 9.03 6.07 3.94
C TYR A 67 8.56 7.48 4.29
N VAL A 68 7.32 7.57 4.74
CA VAL A 68 6.71 8.79 5.26
C VAL A 68 6.29 8.51 6.69
N LYS A 69 6.60 9.42 7.61
CA LYS A 69 6.27 9.23 9.02
C LYS A 69 4.75 9.42 9.22
N PRO A 70 4.03 8.44 9.79
CA PRO A 70 2.66 8.63 10.23
C PRO A 70 2.59 9.71 11.32
N TYR A 71 1.55 10.55 11.27
CA TYR A 71 1.30 11.57 12.30
C TYR A 71 0.87 10.94 13.63
#